data_AF-A0A258L1D1-F1
#
_entry.id   AF-A0A258L1D1-F1
#
_cell.length_a   1.000
_cell.length_b   1.000
_cell.length_c   1.000
_cell.angle_alpha   90.00
_cell.angle_beta   90.00
_cell.angle_gamma   90.00
#
_symmetry.space_group_name_H-M   'P 1'
#
loop_
_entity.id
_entity.type
_entity.pdbx_description
1 polymer ?
#
loop_
_entity_poly.entity_id
_entity_poly.type
_entity_poly.pdbx_seq_one_letter_code
_entity_poly.pdbx_strand_id
1 'polypeptide(L)'
;MKSSDFADLLINFSEVSTSVGALDIAADWVRLAEVFTLQSSKKSGDVCKLIANAGVPTAADRSVPNLLSNLDSLMRLLKSVSKKEPTASLGELQDALVAVKACRLLDVVDAVKLALTSAKPNASRKTSHSSANLETIQQLFDQLEASLGNEREFKSAHAQAQSSILTVADLKALAKKFTGSTAKSKDHALKLIWLRHASLLESRAKDAAIGGRTAA
;
A
#
# COMPACT_ATOMS: atom_id res chain seq x y z
N MET A 1 4.73 11.76 -8.94
CA MET A 1 6.09 11.49 -9.46
C MET A 1 6.65 10.17 -8.94
N LYS A 2 7.40 9.43 -9.78
CA LYS A 2 8.14 8.24 -9.33
C LYS A 2 9.41 8.66 -8.58
N SER A 3 9.91 7.76 -7.74
CA SER A 3 11.13 7.99 -6.95
C SER A 3 12.37 8.19 -7.82
N SER A 4 12.46 7.49 -8.95
CA SER A 4 13.52 7.69 -9.96
C SER A 4 13.52 9.11 -10.54
N ASP A 5 12.38 9.55 -11.09
CA ASP A 5 12.25 10.90 -11.65
C ASP A 5 12.54 12.00 -10.60
N PHE A 6 12.18 11.73 -9.34
CA PHE A 6 12.44 12.66 -8.24
C PHE A 6 13.92 12.67 -7.83
N ALA A 7 14.61 11.52 -7.86
CA ALA A 7 16.05 11.46 -7.63
C ALA A 7 16.82 12.26 -8.70
N ASP A 8 16.43 12.13 -9.96
CA ASP A 8 17.04 12.88 -11.07
C ASP A 8 16.84 14.39 -10.89
N LEU A 9 15.67 14.83 -10.40
CA LEU A 9 15.42 16.23 -10.05
C LEU A 9 16.41 16.73 -8.98
N LEU A 10 16.64 15.94 -7.92
CA LEU A 10 17.56 16.30 -6.83
C LEU A 10 19.01 16.34 -7.30
N ILE A 11 19.41 15.43 -8.19
CA ILE A 11 20.76 15.42 -8.81
C ILE A 11 20.94 16.65 -9.70
N ASN A 12 19.97 16.97 -10.56
CA ASN A 12 20.05 18.19 -11.38
C ASN A 12 20.15 19.45 -10.50
N PHE A 13 19.49 19.47 -9.34
CA PHE A 13 19.60 20.58 -8.40
C PHE A 13 20.95 20.64 -7.68
N SER A 14 21.58 19.49 -7.44
CA SER A 14 22.95 19.44 -6.88
C SER A 14 23.99 19.95 -7.87
N GLU A 15 23.82 19.69 -9.17
CA GLU A 15 24.68 20.23 -10.22
C GLU A 15 24.57 21.76 -10.30
N VAL A 16 23.35 22.29 -10.24
CA VAL A 16 23.12 23.74 -10.16
C VAL A 16 23.76 24.32 -8.90
N SER A 17 23.61 23.66 -7.75
CA SER A 17 24.21 24.08 -6.47
C SER A 17 25.75 24.08 -6.54
N THR A 18 26.34 23.08 -7.20
CA THR A 18 27.78 22.99 -7.46
C THR A 18 28.26 24.15 -8.34
N SER A 19 27.50 24.49 -9.38
CA SER A 19 27.87 25.58 -10.31
C SER A 19 27.91 26.97 -9.65
N VAL A 20 27.16 27.16 -8.55
CA VAL A 20 27.14 28.40 -7.76
C VAL A 20 28.06 28.35 -6.53
N GLY A 21 28.88 27.30 -6.39
CA GLY A 21 29.85 27.16 -5.29
C GLY A 21 29.27 26.64 -3.96
N ALA A 22 28.02 26.21 -3.93
CA ALA A 22 27.35 25.67 -2.74
C ALA A 22 27.63 24.16 -2.56
N LEU A 23 28.91 23.80 -2.41
CA LEU A 23 29.39 22.41 -2.43
C LEU A 23 28.78 21.52 -1.33
N ASP A 24 28.66 22.03 -0.11
CA ASP A 24 28.09 21.27 1.02
C ASP A 24 26.62 20.93 0.79
N ILE A 25 25.87 21.88 0.23
CA ILE A 25 24.44 21.72 -0.09
C ILE A 25 24.26 20.76 -1.26
N ALA A 26 25.12 20.84 -2.28
CA ALA A 26 25.13 19.89 -3.39
C ALA A 26 25.35 18.45 -2.90
N ALA A 27 26.29 18.24 -1.98
CA ALA A 27 26.54 16.92 -1.40
C ALA A 27 25.32 16.38 -0.63
N ASP A 28 24.60 17.24 0.09
CA ASP A 28 23.38 16.86 0.81
C ASP A 28 22.24 16.45 -0.14
N TRP A 29 22.08 17.13 -1.29
CA TRP A 29 21.10 16.75 -2.30
C TRP A 29 21.41 15.40 -2.95
N VAL A 30 22.69 15.13 -3.26
CA VAL A 30 23.12 13.83 -3.79
C VAL A 30 22.82 12.71 -2.80
N ARG A 31 23.14 12.92 -1.51
CA ARG A 31 22.86 11.94 -0.46
C ARG A 31 21.38 11.63 -0.30
N LEU A 32 20.51 12.64 -0.44
CA LEU A 32 19.07 12.41 -0.46
C LEU A 32 18.62 11.66 -1.70
N ALA A 33 19.14 12.03 -2.88
CA ALA A 33 18.81 11.34 -4.13
C ALA A 33 19.10 9.84 -4.05
N GLU A 34 20.19 9.43 -3.40
CA GLU A 34 20.51 8.01 -3.16
C GLU A 34 19.39 7.23 -2.45
N VAL A 35 18.66 7.87 -1.52
CA VAL A 35 17.53 7.22 -0.84
C VAL A 35 16.38 6.95 -1.82
N PHE A 36 16.15 7.88 -2.76
CA PHE A 36 15.12 7.75 -3.77
C PHE A 36 15.50 6.79 -4.90
N THR A 37 16.78 6.68 -5.26
CA THR A 37 17.25 5.70 -6.27
C THR A 37 17.14 4.27 -5.74
N LEU A 38 17.39 4.04 -4.45
CA LEU A 38 17.22 2.73 -3.79
C LEU A 38 15.77 2.21 -3.83
N GLN A 39 14.79 3.07 -4.09
CA GLN A 39 13.37 2.73 -4.20
C GLN A 39 12.77 3.27 -5.50
N SER A 40 13.52 3.18 -6.61
CA SER A 40 13.20 3.75 -7.93
C SER A 40 11.79 3.44 -8.48
N SER A 41 11.19 2.32 -8.06
CA SER A 41 9.85 1.85 -8.44
C SER A 41 8.70 2.41 -7.59
N LYS A 42 8.99 3.00 -6.43
CA LYS A 42 7.97 3.56 -5.52
C LYS A 42 7.66 5.01 -5.87
N LYS A 43 6.58 5.54 -5.28
CA LYS A 43 6.27 6.97 -5.33
C LYS A 43 7.17 7.71 -4.35
N SER A 44 7.60 8.92 -4.73
CA SER A 44 8.42 9.79 -3.87
C SER A 44 7.80 9.99 -2.48
N GLY A 45 6.50 10.23 -2.40
CA GLY A 45 5.80 10.39 -1.11
C GLY A 45 5.86 9.17 -0.18
N ASP A 46 5.96 7.95 -0.72
CA ASP A 46 6.12 6.75 0.11
C ASP A 46 7.54 6.66 0.70
N VAL A 47 8.55 7.15 -0.03
CA VAL A 47 9.92 7.29 0.47
C VAL A 47 10.01 8.41 1.51
N CYS A 48 9.33 9.54 1.30
CA CYS A 48 9.23 10.61 2.30
C CYS A 48 8.63 10.13 3.63
N LYS A 49 7.61 9.26 3.59
CA LYS A 49 7.08 8.63 4.81
C LYS A 49 8.10 7.74 5.51
N LEU A 50 8.95 7.04 4.77
CA LEU A 50 10.03 6.25 5.39
C LEU A 50 11.05 7.15 6.08
N ILE A 51 11.41 8.27 5.45
CA ILE A 51 12.30 9.29 6.03
C ILE A 51 11.69 9.83 7.33
N ALA A 52 10.41 10.22 7.32
CA ALA A 52 9.72 10.74 8.50
C ALA A 52 9.65 9.73 9.67
N ASN A 53 9.66 8.43 9.37
CA ASN A 53 9.55 7.35 10.35
C ASN A 53 10.89 6.65 10.66
N ALA A 54 12.01 7.16 10.15
CA ALA A 54 13.31 6.48 10.25
C ALA A 54 13.84 6.33 11.68
N GLY A 55 13.19 6.94 12.69
CA GLY A 55 13.53 6.76 14.10
C GLY A 55 14.99 7.12 14.39
N VAL A 56 15.35 8.36 14.11
CA VAL A 56 16.75 8.80 14.13
C VAL A 56 17.16 9.24 15.54
N PRO A 57 18.35 8.83 16.04
CA PRO A 57 18.85 9.27 17.34
C PRO A 57 19.08 10.79 17.36
N THR A 58 18.66 11.44 18.44
CA THR A 58 18.81 12.87 18.67
C THR A 58 20.30 13.24 18.76
N ALA A 59 20.87 13.78 17.68
CA ALA A 59 22.25 14.26 17.65
C ALA A 59 22.29 15.77 17.38
N ALA A 60 23.15 16.50 18.11
CA ALA A 60 23.15 17.96 18.20
C ALA A 60 23.61 18.72 16.93
N ASP A 61 23.96 18.04 15.84
CA ASP A 61 24.49 18.68 14.62
C ASP A 61 23.35 19.12 13.67
N ARG A 62 23.37 20.41 13.31
CA ARG A 62 22.25 21.13 12.68
C ARG A 62 22.38 21.26 11.15
N SER A 63 22.53 20.15 10.41
CA SER A 63 22.58 20.19 8.93
C SER A 63 21.19 20.29 8.27
N VAL A 64 20.16 19.66 8.86
CA VAL A 64 18.78 19.66 8.32
C VAL A 64 18.14 21.07 8.20
N PRO A 65 18.34 22.02 9.13
CA PRO A 65 17.83 23.39 8.99
C PRO A 65 18.35 24.15 7.76
N ASN A 66 19.62 23.96 7.38
CA ASN A 66 20.19 24.60 6.20
C ASN A 66 19.58 24.02 4.91
N LEU A 67 19.38 22.70 4.87
CA LEU A 67 18.71 22.03 3.77
C LEU A 67 17.23 22.46 3.63
N LEU A 68 16.51 22.60 4.75
CA LEU A 68 15.12 23.08 4.76
C LEU A 68 14.99 24.48 4.17
N SER A 69 15.90 25.40 4.51
CA SER A 69 15.94 26.76 3.96
C SER A 69 16.17 26.77 2.43
N ASN A 70 17.05 25.88 1.95
CA ASN A 70 17.30 25.72 0.52
C ASN A 70 16.13 25.07 -0.22
N LEU A 71 15.42 24.14 0.44
CA LEU A 71 14.24 23.46 -0.09
C LEU A 71 13.08 24.46 -0.27
N ASP A 72 12.87 25.38 0.66
CA ASP A 72 11.93 26.49 0.52
C ASP A 72 12.26 27.38 -0.69
N SER A 73 13.54 27.69 -0.89
CA SER A 73 14.01 28.50 -2.01
C SER A 73 13.78 27.78 -3.34
N LEU A 74 14.08 26.48 -3.42
CA LEU A 74 13.80 25.63 -4.56
C LEU A 74 12.30 25.53 -4.87
N MET A 75 11.46 25.36 -3.84
CA MET A 75 10.01 25.32 -4.01
C MET A 75 9.45 26.61 -4.56
N ARG A 76 9.95 27.77 -4.13
CA ARG A 76 9.56 29.08 -4.70
C ARG A 76 9.96 29.19 -6.16
N LEU A 77 11.17 28.74 -6.51
CA LEU A 77 11.70 28.80 -7.87
C LEU A 77 10.97 27.82 -8.81
N LEU A 78 10.58 26.64 -8.34
CA LEU A 78 9.79 25.69 -9.12
C LEU A 78 8.32 26.10 -9.23
N LYS A 79 7.76 26.79 -8.22
CA LYS A 79 6.41 27.36 -8.33
C LYS A 79 6.31 28.44 -9.42
N SER A 80 7.40 29.15 -9.71
CA SER A 80 7.42 30.16 -10.79
C SER A 80 7.68 29.56 -12.18
N VAL A 81 8.23 28.35 -12.28
CA VAL A 81 8.70 27.77 -13.56
C VAL A 81 7.97 26.47 -13.96
N SER A 82 7.29 25.76 -13.04
CA SER A 82 6.85 24.37 -13.25
C SER A 82 5.38 24.06 -12.88
N LYS A 83 4.88 22.93 -13.42
CA LYS A 83 3.60 22.26 -13.11
C LYS A 83 3.51 21.83 -11.63
N LYS A 84 2.28 21.57 -11.13
CA LYS A 84 1.96 21.22 -9.73
C LYS A 84 2.67 19.98 -9.15
N GLU A 85 3.21 19.09 -9.98
CA GLU A 85 3.66 17.76 -9.54
C GLU A 85 4.99 17.75 -8.76
N PRO A 86 6.08 18.40 -9.21
CA PRO A 86 7.34 18.48 -8.46
C PRO A 86 7.20 19.25 -7.15
N THR A 87 6.34 20.27 -7.12
CA THR A 87 6.09 21.06 -5.91
C THR A 87 5.39 20.26 -4.82
N ALA A 88 4.57 19.26 -5.18
CA ALA A 88 3.93 18.39 -4.20
C ALA A 88 4.95 17.43 -3.56
N SER A 89 5.82 16.78 -4.36
CA SER A 89 6.85 15.88 -3.84
C SER A 89 7.92 16.60 -3.01
N LEU A 90 8.25 17.85 -3.35
CA LEU A 90 9.11 18.68 -2.51
C LEU A 90 8.44 19.06 -1.18
N GLY A 91 7.15 19.37 -1.18
CA GLY A 91 6.40 19.59 0.06
C GLY A 91 6.39 18.36 0.97
N GLU A 92 6.17 17.17 0.40
CA GLU A 92 6.25 15.91 1.16
C GLU A 92 7.65 15.65 1.73
N LEU A 93 8.71 16.01 0.98
CA LEU A 93 10.08 15.92 1.47
C LEU A 93 10.35 16.95 2.58
N GLN A 94 9.83 18.17 2.45
CA GLN A 94 9.92 19.21 3.48
C GLN A 94 9.30 18.74 4.79
N ASP A 95 8.07 18.22 4.74
CA ASP A 95 7.36 17.70 5.91
C ASP A 95 8.13 16.55 6.56
N ALA A 96 8.69 15.64 5.75
CA ALA A 96 9.52 14.55 6.25
C ALA A 96 10.80 15.04 6.94
N LEU A 97 11.48 16.05 6.38
CA LEU A 97 12.68 16.64 6.97
C LEU A 97 12.36 17.44 8.24
N VAL A 98 11.20 18.11 8.31
CA VAL A 98 10.72 18.78 9.53
C VAL A 98 10.46 17.78 10.65
N ALA A 99 9.97 16.58 10.33
CA ALA A 99 9.77 15.52 11.31
C ALA A 99 11.10 15.04 11.94
N VAL A 100 12.21 15.12 11.20
CA VAL A 100 13.56 14.70 11.65
C VAL A 100 14.50 15.87 11.95
N LYS A 101 13.97 17.08 12.12
CA LYS A 101 14.67 18.40 12.25
C LYS A 101 15.82 18.51 13.25
N ALA A 102 16.01 17.53 14.13
CA ALA A 102 17.04 17.51 15.17
C ALA A 102 18.14 16.48 14.90
N CYS A 103 18.35 16.10 13.63
CA CYS A 103 19.30 15.05 13.24
C CYS A 103 20.24 15.53 12.14
N ARG A 104 21.38 14.84 11.97
CA ARG A 104 22.25 15.03 10.81
C ARG A 104 21.62 14.35 9.61
N LEU A 105 21.72 14.97 8.43
CA LEU A 105 21.21 14.34 7.21
C LEU A 105 21.83 12.96 6.96
N LEU A 106 23.13 12.82 7.29
CA LEU A 106 23.85 11.55 7.19
C LEU A 106 23.19 10.46 8.05
N ASP A 107 22.86 10.76 9.31
CA ASP A 107 22.23 9.82 10.23
C ASP A 107 20.83 9.42 9.75
N VAL A 108 20.09 10.37 9.16
CA VAL A 108 18.77 10.11 8.55
C VAL A 108 18.92 9.19 7.33
N VAL A 109 19.84 9.51 6.43
CA VAL A 109 20.09 8.72 5.21
C VAL A 109 20.54 7.31 5.58
N ASP A 110 21.45 7.16 6.54
CA ASP A 110 21.94 5.86 7.00
C ASP A 110 20.84 5.07 7.72
N ALA A 111 20.03 5.71 8.57
CA ALA A 111 18.88 5.06 9.21
C ALA A 111 17.84 4.60 8.17
N VAL A 112 17.57 5.39 7.14
CA VAL A 112 16.65 5.02 6.06
C VAL A 112 17.24 3.90 5.20
N LYS A 113 18.52 3.99 4.82
CA LYS A 113 19.23 2.91 4.11
C LYS A 113 19.20 1.63 4.92
N LEU A 114 19.46 1.70 6.22
CA LEU A 114 19.41 0.56 7.13
C LEU A 114 17.99 0.00 7.28
N ALA A 115 16.96 0.84 7.33
CA ALA A 115 15.56 0.41 7.32
C ALA A 115 15.17 -0.23 5.97
N LEU A 116 15.76 0.21 4.86
CA LEU A 116 15.54 -0.33 3.52
C LEU A 116 16.30 -1.65 3.27
N THR A 117 17.50 -1.82 3.82
CA THR A 117 18.32 -3.03 3.68
C THR A 117 18.01 -4.09 4.74
N SER A 118 17.63 -3.67 5.95
CA SER A 118 17.17 -4.57 7.03
C SER A 118 15.71 -5.00 6.85
N ALA A 119 14.99 -4.44 5.88
CA ALA A 119 13.71 -4.95 5.42
C ALA A 119 13.91 -6.29 4.68
N LYS A 120 14.07 -7.37 5.46
CA LYS A 120 13.34 -8.62 5.15
C LYS A 120 11.93 -8.23 4.72
N PRO A 121 11.37 -8.87 3.67
CA PRO A 121 10.18 -8.39 2.97
C PRO A 121 9.17 -7.96 4.00
N ASN A 122 8.98 -6.64 4.07
CA ASN A 122 8.23 -6.00 5.13
C ASN A 122 6.86 -6.66 5.11
N ALA A 123 6.64 -7.55 6.08
CA ALA A 123 5.34 -8.04 6.40
C ALA A 123 4.56 -6.77 6.68
N SER A 124 3.75 -6.38 5.69
CA SER A 124 2.52 -5.64 5.92
C SER A 124 2.05 -6.07 7.29
N ARG A 125 1.83 -5.10 8.17
CA ARG A 125 1.13 -5.27 9.43
C ARG A 125 -0.26 -5.80 9.09
N LYS A 126 -0.34 -7.06 8.66
CA LYS A 126 -1.47 -7.94 8.75
C LYS A 126 -1.65 -7.98 10.25
N THR A 127 -2.65 -7.25 10.72
CA THR A 127 -3.47 -7.70 11.82
C THR A 127 -3.36 -9.21 11.88
N SER A 128 -2.70 -9.74 12.91
CA SER A 128 -2.74 -11.17 13.14
C SER A 128 -4.20 -11.49 13.34
N HIS A 129 -4.89 -11.91 12.29
CA HIS A 129 -6.03 -12.79 12.48
C HIS A 129 -5.44 -13.94 13.27
N SER A 130 -5.89 -14.06 14.52
CA SER A 130 -5.54 -15.20 15.34
C SER A 130 -5.75 -16.44 14.48
N SER A 131 -4.84 -17.40 14.57
CA SER A 131 -4.93 -18.68 13.87
C SER A 131 -6.32 -19.33 14.00
N ALA A 132 -7.03 -19.04 15.10
CA ALA A 132 -8.42 -19.44 15.33
C ALA A 132 -9.41 -18.94 14.26
N ASN A 133 -9.28 -17.70 13.76
CA ASN A 133 -10.21 -17.18 12.75
C ASN A 133 -10.00 -17.83 11.37
N LEU A 134 -8.76 -18.19 11.02
CA LEU A 134 -8.47 -18.84 9.74
C LEU A 134 -9.10 -20.23 9.65
N GLU A 135 -9.08 -20.97 10.75
CA GLU A 135 -9.71 -22.29 10.84
C GLU A 135 -11.24 -22.17 10.72
N THR A 136 -11.86 -21.20 11.40
CA THR A 136 -13.31 -20.95 11.27
C THR A 136 -13.70 -20.54 9.85
N ILE A 137 -12.88 -19.72 9.18
CA ILE A 137 -13.11 -19.34 7.78
C ILE A 137 -12.99 -20.54 6.85
N GLN A 138 -12.02 -21.42 7.07
CA GLN A 138 -11.84 -22.62 6.26
C GLN A 138 -13.00 -23.61 6.46
N GLN A 139 -13.42 -23.85 7.70
CA GLN A 139 -14.58 -24.69 8.00
C GLN A 139 -15.86 -24.15 7.33
N LEU A 140 -16.10 -22.83 7.39
CA LEU A 140 -17.25 -22.21 6.71
C LEU A 140 -17.14 -22.28 5.19
N PHE A 141 -15.93 -22.17 4.64
CA PHE A 141 -15.70 -22.37 3.21
C PHE A 141 -16.03 -23.79 2.79
N ASP A 142 -15.52 -24.79 3.51
CA ASP A 142 -15.75 -26.20 3.21
C ASP A 142 -17.25 -26.55 3.34
N GLN A 143 -17.95 -25.98 4.34
CA GLN A 143 -19.40 -26.13 4.48
C GLN A 143 -20.18 -25.48 3.34
N LEU A 144 -19.81 -24.26 2.92
CA LEU A 144 -20.45 -23.58 1.80
C LEU A 144 -20.19 -24.31 0.47
N GLU A 145 -19.02 -24.91 0.31
CA GLU A 145 -18.66 -25.69 -0.88
C GLU A 145 -19.37 -27.05 -0.89
N ALA A 146 -19.41 -27.77 0.24
CA ALA A 146 -20.12 -29.04 0.37
C ALA A 146 -21.63 -28.89 0.14
N SER A 147 -22.21 -27.75 0.54
CA SER A 147 -23.63 -27.45 0.35
C SER A 147 -23.96 -26.85 -1.03
N LEU A 148 -22.99 -26.71 -1.94
CA LEU A 148 -23.24 -26.17 -3.28
C LEU A 148 -24.25 -27.01 -4.07
N GLY A 149 -25.40 -26.42 -4.36
CA GLY A 149 -26.47 -27.05 -5.12
C GLY A 149 -27.49 -27.79 -4.27
N ASN A 150 -27.34 -27.80 -2.93
CA ASN A 150 -28.38 -28.19 -1.99
C ASN A 150 -28.93 -26.94 -1.30
N GLU A 151 -30.09 -26.46 -1.77
CA GLU A 151 -30.64 -25.17 -1.38
C GLU A 151 -30.88 -25.04 0.14
N ARG A 152 -31.27 -26.13 0.80
CA ARG A 152 -31.58 -26.12 2.24
C ARG A 152 -30.32 -25.99 3.08
N GLU A 153 -29.30 -26.76 2.77
CA GLU A 153 -28.02 -26.76 3.48
C GLU A 153 -27.26 -25.46 3.20
N PHE A 154 -27.30 -24.96 1.97
CA PHE A 154 -26.67 -23.72 1.58
C PHE A 154 -27.27 -22.51 2.31
N LYS A 155 -28.60 -22.45 2.44
CA LYS A 155 -29.29 -21.41 3.23
C LYS A 155 -28.83 -21.40 4.69
N SER A 156 -28.66 -22.57 5.30
CA SER A 156 -28.19 -22.67 6.69
C SER A 156 -26.75 -22.19 6.83
N ALA A 157 -25.85 -22.62 5.95
CA ALA A 157 -24.45 -22.21 5.97
C ALA A 157 -24.29 -20.69 5.68
N HIS A 158 -25.11 -20.14 4.79
CA HIS A 158 -25.14 -18.72 4.48
C HIS A 158 -25.65 -17.88 5.66
N ALA A 159 -26.71 -18.33 6.35
CA ALA A 159 -27.20 -17.70 7.57
C ALA A 159 -26.15 -17.74 8.70
N GLN A 160 -25.40 -18.83 8.81
CA GLN A 160 -24.27 -18.94 9.74
C GLN A 160 -23.14 -17.97 9.40
N ALA A 161 -22.82 -17.78 8.12
CA ALA A 161 -21.86 -16.76 7.69
C ALA A 161 -22.35 -15.33 8.01
N GLN A 162 -23.67 -15.08 7.98
CA GLN A 162 -24.25 -13.79 8.33
C GLN A 162 -24.21 -13.50 9.84
N SER A 163 -24.50 -14.50 10.68
CA SER A 163 -24.58 -14.40 12.15
C SER A 163 -23.25 -14.60 12.87
N SER A 164 -22.26 -15.20 12.21
CA SER A 164 -20.93 -15.45 12.78
C SER A 164 -20.22 -14.18 13.25
N ILE A 165 -19.34 -14.34 14.25
CA ILE A 165 -18.43 -13.31 14.81
C ILE A 165 -17.38 -12.84 13.76
N LEU A 166 -17.48 -13.31 12.52
CA LEU A 166 -16.57 -12.97 11.44
C LEU A 166 -16.51 -11.46 11.19
N THR A 167 -15.30 -10.96 11.06
CA THR A 167 -15.08 -9.55 10.72
C THR A 167 -15.43 -9.30 9.26
N VAL A 168 -15.61 -8.03 8.89
CA VAL A 168 -15.85 -7.64 7.49
C VAL A 168 -14.70 -8.09 6.58
N ALA A 169 -13.47 -8.17 7.10
CA ALA A 169 -12.31 -8.66 6.36
C ALA A 169 -12.41 -10.16 6.05
N ASP A 170 -12.84 -10.95 7.04
CA ASP A 170 -13.00 -12.41 6.92
C ASP A 170 -14.06 -12.76 5.87
N LEU A 171 -15.20 -12.08 5.90
CA LEU A 171 -16.26 -12.29 4.91
C LEU A 171 -15.84 -11.89 3.49
N LYS A 172 -15.04 -10.83 3.35
CA LYS A 172 -14.45 -10.46 2.05
C LYS A 172 -13.47 -11.52 1.55
N ALA A 173 -12.65 -12.08 2.45
CA ALA A 173 -11.73 -13.17 2.11
C ALA A 173 -12.48 -14.44 1.70
N LEU A 174 -13.54 -14.79 2.44
CA LEU A 174 -14.42 -15.91 2.13
C LEU A 174 -15.09 -15.74 0.76
N ALA A 175 -15.70 -14.58 0.50
CA ALA A 175 -16.32 -14.29 -0.79
C ALA A 175 -15.31 -14.33 -1.94
N LYS A 176 -14.08 -13.86 -1.72
CA LYS A 176 -13.01 -13.95 -2.73
C LYS A 176 -12.59 -15.39 -2.99
N LYS A 177 -12.38 -16.20 -1.95
CA LYS A 177 -12.08 -17.64 -2.10
C LYS A 177 -13.20 -18.36 -2.85
N PHE A 178 -14.45 -18.03 -2.52
CA PHE A 178 -15.63 -18.70 -3.07
C PHE A 178 -15.95 -18.25 -4.49
N THR A 179 -15.80 -16.97 -4.85
CA THR A 179 -16.27 -16.44 -6.14
C THR A 179 -15.17 -15.92 -7.06
N GLY A 180 -13.92 -15.88 -6.59
CA GLY A 180 -12.82 -15.17 -7.23
C GLY A 180 -12.93 -13.64 -7.16
N SER A 181 -14.08 -13.09 -6.77
CA SER A 181 -14.38 -11.67 -6.81
C SER A 181 -14.18 -10.98 -5.46
N THR A 182 -13.61 -9.77 -5.48
CA THR A 182 -13.41 -8.96 -4.26
C THR A 182 -14.64 -8.15 -3.90
N ALA A 183 -15.09 -8.25 -2.65
CA ALA A 183 -16.24 -7.50 -2.16
C ALA A 183 -15.88 -6.15 -1.53
N LYS A 184 -16.73 -5.13 -1.75
CA LYS A 184 -16.55 -3.78 -1.19
C LYS A 184 -17.09 -3.65 0.25
N SER A 185 -18.15 -4.38 0.60
CA SER A 185 -18.81 -4.37 1.91
C SER A 185 -19.19 -5.79 2.39
N LYS A 186 -19.64 -5.91 3.65
CA LYS A 186 -20.15 -7.17 4.23
C LYS A 186 -21.32 -7.72 3.41
N ASP A 187 -22.32 -6.90 3.14
CA ASP A 187 -23.51 -7.31 2.36
C ASP A 187 -23.15 -7.69 0.92
N HIS A 188 -22.19 -6.99 0.32
CA HIS A 188 -21.71 -7.33 -1.01
C HIS A 188 -20.99 -8.70 -1.03
N ALA A 189 -20.24 -9.04 0.03
CA ALA A 189 -19.59 -10.35 0.15
C ALA A 189 -20.62 -11.49 0.26
N LEU A 190 -21.64 -11.32 1.12
CA LEU A 190 -22.73 -12.29 1.27
C LEU A 190 -23.56 -12.44 -0.01
N LYS A 191 -23.82 -11.34 -0.72
CA LYS A 191 -24.50 -11.35 -2.03
C LYS A 191 -23.70 -12.13 -3.06
N LEU A 192 -22.38 -11.93 -3.15
CA LEU A 192 -21.55 -12.67 -4.10
C LEU A 192 -21.58 -14.18 -3.84
N ILE A 193 -21.47 -14.60 -2.58
CA ILE A 193 -21.54 -16.02 -2.20
C ILE A 193 -22.90 -16.61 -2.62
N TRP A 194 -23.99 -15.89 -2.35
CA TRP A 194 -25.34 -16.31 -2.76
C TRP A 194 -25.51 -16.38 -4.27
N LEU A 195 -25.03 -15.37 -5.00
CA LEU A 195 -25.14 -15.29 -6.46
C LEU A 195 -24.43 -16.45 -7.16
N ARG A 196 -23.27 -16.90 -6.64
CA ARG A 196 -22.60 -18.10 -7.19
C ARG A 196 -23.48 -19.33 -7.08
N HIS A 197 -24.14 -19.53 -5.94
CA HIS A 197 -25.05 -20.65 -5.74
C HIS A 197 -26.30 -20.54 -6.63
N ALA A 198 -26.91 -19.35 -6.71
CA ALA A 198 -28.05 -19.10 -7.59
C ALA A 198 -27.71 -19.38 -9.07
N SER A 199 -26.54 -18.92 -9.53
CA SER A 199 -26.06 -19.19 -10.90
C SER A 199 -25.90 -20.68 -11.20
N LEU A 200 -25.45 -21.48 -10.23
CA LEU A 200 -25.32 -22.94 -10.37
C LEU A 200 -26.68 -23.64 -10.39
N LEU A 201 -27.65 -23.19 -9.59
CA LEU A 201 -29.00 -23.72 -9.64
C LEU A 201 -29.68 -23.39 -10.97
N GLU A 202 -29.52 -22.16 -11.46
CA GLU A 202 -30.05 -21.76 -12.76
C GLU A 202 -29.42 -22.53 -13.92
N SER A 203 -28.12 -22.79 -13.89
CA SER A 203 -27.47 -23.60 -14.93
C SER A 203 -27.99 -25.05 -14.90
N ARG A 204 -28.09 -25.66 -13.72
CA ARG A 204 -28.68 -27.01 -13.57
C ARG A 204 -30.13 -27.08 -14.05
N ALA A 205 -30.94 -26.07 -13.75
CA ALA A 205 -32.32 -26.00 -14.21
C ALA A 205 -32.40 -25.90 -15.75
N LYS A 206 -31.51 -25.11 -16.37
CA LYS A 206 -31.39 -25.02 -17.84
C LYS A 206 -30.93 -26.34 -18.46
N ASP A 207 -29.92 -26.97 -17.89
CA ASP A 207 -29.40 -28.26 -18.36
C ASP A 207 -30.45 -29.37 -18.26
N ALA A 208 -31.23 -29.41 -17.17
CA ALA A 208 -32.35 -30.34 -17.02
C ALA A 208 -33.46 -30.10 -18.05
N ALA A 209 -33.79 -28.83 -18.33
CA ALA A 209 -34.79 -28.45 -19.33
C ALA A 209 -34.36 -28.77 -20.77
N ILE A 210 -33.06 -28.70 -21.08
CA ILE A 210 -32.50 -29.04 -22.40
C ILE A 210 -32.34 -30.55 -22.54
N GLY A 211 -31.76 -31.23 -21.53
CA GLY A 211 -31.57 -32.67 -21.52
C GLY A 211 -32.89 -33.45 -21.60
N GLY A 212 -33.95 -32.96 -20.97
CA GLY A 212 -35.30 -33.53 -21.10
C GLY A 212 -35.95 -33.31 -22.47
N ARG A 213 -35.51 -32.32 -23.26
CA ARG A 213 -36.02 -32.05 -24.62
C ARG A 213 -35.30 -32.85 -25.70
N THR A 214 -34.07 -33.33 -25.44
CA THR A 214 -33.32 -34.19 -26.36
C THR A 214 -33.49 -35.69 -26.08
N ALA A 215 -34.08 -36.05 -24.93
CA ALA A 215 -34.34 -37.43 -24.52
C ALA A 215 -35.81 -37.86 -24.70
N ALA A 216 -36.64 -37.04 -25.36
CA ALA A 216 -38.01 -37.34 -25.76
C ALA A 216 -38.09 -37.41 -27.30
#